data_AF-A0A7R7AIG8-F1
#
_entry.id   AF-A0A7R7AIG8-F1
#
_cell.length_a   1.000
_cell.length_b   1.000
_cell.length_c   1.000
_cell.angle_alpha   90.00
_cell.angle_beta   90.00
_cell.angle_gamma   90.00
#
_symmetry.space_group_name_H-M   'P 1'
#
loop_
_entity.id
_entity.type
_entity.pdbx_description
1 polymer ?
#
loop_
_entity_poly.entity_id
_entity_poly.type
_entity_poly.pdbx_seq_one_letter_code
_entity_poly.pdbx_strand_id
1 'polypeptide(L)'
;MSDNHSGFVHKSYQLLFILYAPVALISILVKFLSDSNVNYVYLTALITAGFSVVIGLIMCIQFWRHREVIARDKEAHIPYMIRHRFMIMYIPIVIISLLISSYYIFDKFVNKVEFYKDQHRTQIALLFPLKNELDVQFDDTQQVRLGFGAFFTNFPEYSNQYHLTIFDHKNKYNPALEKEVLAKINTGTRYFICAYSDVCSQLANNFDNLLEQSTYKERPILITTLSSSMALPLEKDKFYRFFVRNREETRILALKAYTKGIRKASFIAAKDAYGTDAAQVFMEAWQDLGGELIEGVYIDPSLSTEVVANKIQQSKLTQLQDAAVFVAHYQNINKSLQQLPKGTHFLLSANYQQNAINELAKNIPHPHISFALPSYKIANPKLKNTAAAFVYMTLSKLVHADMQLQNEEGMLFHTAWHQADYPAFLEFRTDGVADFRIAMDAFNYGEDIYQEQ
;
A
#
# COMPACT_ATOMS: atom_id res chain seq x y z
N MET A 1 13.31 65.34 -12.22
CA MET A 1 12.42 64.54 -11.36
C MET A 1 11.67 63.58 -12.28
N SER A 2 11.62 62.29 -11.93
CA SER A 2 11.38 61.13 -12.82
C SER A 2 12.62 60.86 -13.72
N ASP A 3 13.25 59.69 -13.77
CA ASP A 3 12.77 58.30 -13.64
C ASP A 3 13.75 57.42 -12.84
N ASN A 4 13.38 57.03 -11.61
CA ASN A 4 14.17 56.08 -10.81
C ASN A 4 13.38 54.80 -10.45
N HIS A 5 12.22 54.55 -11.07
CA HIS A 5 11.38 53.40 -10.77
C HIS A 5 11.42 52.26 -11.81
N SER A 6 11.98 52.47 -13.00
CA SER A 6 12.08 51.41 -14.04
C SER A 6 13.24 50.43 -13.81
N GLY A 7 14.30 50.84 -13.09
CA GLY A 7 15.49 50.02 -12.87
C GLY A 7 15.36 48.96 -11.76
N PHE A 8 14.44 49.14 -10.82
CA PHE A 8 14.27 48.21 -9.69
C PHE A 8 13.37 47.03 -10.09
N VAL A 9 12.25 47.29 -10.79
CA VAL A 9 11.32 46.25 -11.25
C VAL A 9 11.99 45.30 -12.26
N HIS A 10 12.86 45.82 -13.14
CA HIS A 10 13.55 45.00 -14.13
C HIS A 10 14.65 44.11 -13.52
N LYS A 11 15.35 44.60 -12.49
CA LYS A 11 16.32 43.79 -11.71
C LYS A 11 15.64 42.75 -10.83
N SER A 12 14.49 43.06 -10.24
CA SER A 12 13.70 42.09 -9.47
C SER A 12 13.13 40.98 -10.35
N TYR A 13 12.68 41.28 -11.57
CA TYR A 13 12.23 40.29 -12.55
C TYR A 13 13.38 39.42 -13.07
N GLN A 14 14.56 39.97 -13.34
CA GLN A 14 15.73 39.18 -13.70
C GLN A 14 16.20 38.28 -12.56
N LEU A 15 16.16 38.75 -11.31
CA LEU A 15 16.50 37.92 -10.14
C LEU A 15 15.47 36.82 -9.92
N LEU A 16 14.17 37.12 -10.07
CA LEU A 16 13.09 36.15 -10.04
C LEU A 16 13.21 35.14 -11.19
N PHE A 17 13.59 35.54 -12.40
CA PHE A 17 13.79 34.64 -13.54
C PHE A 17 15.04 33.76 -13.36
N ILE A 18 16.13 34.31 -12.82
CA ILE A 18 17.35 33.56 -12.48
C ILE A 18 17.10 32.57 -11.34
N LEU A 19 16.18 32.85 -10.41
CA LEU A 19 15.81 31.92 -9.33
C LEU A 19 14.74 30.90 -9.75
N TYR A 20 13.69 31.32 -10.48
CA TYR A 20 12.57 30.46 -10.84
C TYR A 20 12.83 29.63 -12.11
N ALA A 21 13.59 30.11 -13.09
CA ALA A 21 13.86 29.33 -14.29
C ALA A 21 14.62 28.03 -13.98
N PRO A 22 15.65 28.02 -13.10
CA PRO A 22 16.27 26.77 -12.66
C PRO A 22 15.31 25.85 -11.92
N VAL A 23 14.46 26.38 -11.01
CA VAL A 23 13.50 25.57 -10.26
C VAL A 23 12.42 24.97 -11.17
N ALA A 24 11.97 25.70 -12.18
CA ALA A 24 11.05 25.21 -13.20
C ALA A 24 11.71 24.16 -14.12
N LEU A 25 12.96 24.38 -14.53
CA LEU A 25 13.74 23.42 -15.33
C LEU A 25 14.03 22.13 -14.54
N ILE A 26 14.32 22.25 -13.24
CA ILE A 26 14.46 21.14 -12.29
C ILE A 26 13.13 20.39 -12.18
N SER A 27 12.01 21.09 -12.07
CA SER A 27 10.68 20.45 -11.99
C SER A 27 10.32 19.70 -13.28
N ILE A 28 10.73 20.21 -14.44
CA ILE A 28 10.53 19.57 -15.75
C ILE A 28 11.48 18.36 -15.92
N LEU A 29 12.76 18.48 -15.55
CA LEU A 29 13.73 17.38 -15.57
C LEU A 29 13.39 16.27 -14.58
N VAL A 30 12.94 16.62 -13.38
CA VAL A 30 12.46 15.67 -12.37
C VAL A 30 11.23 14.94 -12.87
N LYS A 31 10.29 15.64 -13.53
CA LYS A 31 9.12 15.02 -14.14
C LYS A 31 9.50 14.09 -15.30
N PHE A 32 10.47 14.46 -16.12
CA PHE A 32 10.93 13.65 -17.27
C PHE A 32 11.76 12.43 -16.84
N LEU A 33 12.55 12.53 -15.77
CA LEU A 33 13.41 11.45 -15.25
C LEU A 33 12.71 10.56 -14.22
N SER A 34 11.64 11.05 -13.57
CA SER A 34 10.75 10.23 -12.74
C SER A 34 10.08 9.11 -13.54
N ASP A 35 9.88 9.29 -14.84
CA ASP A 35 9.37 8.24 -15.74
C ASP A 35 10.43 7.15 -16.04
N SER A 36 11.67 7.27 -15.53
CA SER A 36 12.79 6.36 -15.82
C SER A 36 13.28 5.51 -14.63
N ASN A 37 12.47 5.31 -13.59
CA ASN A 37 12.80 4.44 -12.43
C ASN A 37 14.01 4.86 -11.57
N VAL A 38 14.30 6.15 -11.41
CA VAL A 38 15.34 6.65 -10.50
C VAL A 38 14.72 7.26 -9.24
N ASN A 39 15.16 6.82 -8.06
CA ASN A 39 14.61 7.22 -6.77
C ASN A 39 14.82 8.72 -6.47
N TYR A 40 13.77 9.41 -5.99
CA TYR A 40 13.63 10.87 -5.89
C TYR A 40 14.77 11.56 -5.12
N VAL A 41 15.18 11.00 -3.97
CA VAL A 41 16.27 11.54 -3.14
C VAL A 41 17.60 11.56 -3.90
N TYR A 42 17.82 10.56 -4.75
CA TYR A 42 19.05 10.39 -5.52
C TYR A 42 19.07 11.29 -6.76
N LEU A 43 17.91 11.56 -7.35
CA LEU A 43 17.76 12.50 -8.47
C LEU A 43 18.03 13.94 -8.02
N THR A 44 17.54 14.34 -6.84
CA THR A 44 17.82 15.66 -6.27
C THR A 44 19.31 15.86 -5.95
N ALA A 45 20.00 14.81 -5.48
CA ALA A 45 21.45 14.87 -5.24
C ALA A 45 22.25 15.03 -6.55
N LEU A 46 21.87 14.31 -7.61
CA LEU A 46 22.52 14.39 -8.93
C LEU A 46 22.36 15.79 -9.56
N ILE A 47 21.15 16.35 -9.48
CA ILE A 47 20.84 17.70 -9.97
C ILE A 47 21.63 18.76 -9.21
N THR A 48 21.70 18.64 -7.88
CA THR A 48 22.47 19.57 -7.03
C THR A 48 23.96 19.55 -7.38
N ALA A 49 24.53 18.35 -7.58
CA ALA A 49 25.92 18.20 -8.03
C ALA A 49 26.15 18.80 -9.43
N GLY A 50 25.26 18.54 -10.38
CA GLY A 50 25.31 19.14 -11.72
C GLY A 50 25.24 20.67 -11.68
N PHE A 51 24.40 21.24 -10.81
CA PHE A 51 24.28 22.69 -10.64
C PHE A 51 25.55 23.32 -10.07
N SER A 52 26.21 22.65 -9.12
CA SER A 52 27.50 23.10 -8.57
C SER A 52 28.60 23.14 -9.65
N VAL A 53 28.61 22.20 -10.59
CA VAL A 53 29.55 22.19 -11.73
C VAL A 53 29.30 23.38 -12.67
N VAL A 54 28.04 23.65 -13.01
CA VAL A 54 27.66 24.78 -13.86
C VAL A 54 28.04 26.11 -13.23
N ILE A 55 27.78 26.29 -11.93
CA ILE A 55 28.20 27.49 -11.19
C ILE A 55 29.73 27.64 -11.21
N GLY A 56 30.48 26.55 -10.96
CA GLY A 56 31.94 26.57 -11.04
C GLY A 56 32.48 26.98 -12.42
N LEU A 57 31.88 26.46 -13.50
CA LEU A 57 32.22 26.83 -14.88
C LEU A 57 31.90 28.30 -15.18
N ILE A 58 30.74 28.80 -14.74
CA ILE A 58 30.37 30.22 -14.88
C ILE A 58 31.38 31.11 -14.16
N MET A 59 31.83 30.74 -12.95
CA MET A 59 32.85 31.48 -12.23
C MET A 59 34.20 31.49 -12.98
N CYS A 60 34.62 30.37 -13.56
CA CYS A 60 35.81 30.30 -14.40
C CYS A 60 35.71 31.14 -15.69
N ILE A 61 34.55 31.14 -16.34
CA ILE A 61 34.32 31.93 -17.56
C ILE A 61 34.27 33.43 -17.23
N GLN A 62 33.59 33.82 -16.16
CA GLN A 62 33.56 35.21 -15.70
C GLN A 62 34.96 35.70 -15.32
N PHE A 63 35.76 34.85 -14.67
CA PHE A 63 37.16 35.15 -14.39
C PHE A 63 37.96 35.41 -15.68
N TRP A 64 37.80 34.56 -16.70
CA TRP A 64 38.53 34.71 -17.95
C TRP A 64 38.10 35.96 -18.72
N ARG A 65 36.80 36.28 -18.69
CA ARG A 65 36.21 37.45 -19.35
C ARG A 65 36.57 38.78 -18.66
N HIS A 66 36.74 38.77 -17.35
CA HIS A 66 37.14 39.95 -16.57
C HIS A 66 38.65 40.03 -16.28
N ARG A 67 39.46 39.12 -16.85
CA ARG A 67 40.92 39.08 -16.73
C ARG A 67 41.60 40.40 -17.13
N GLU A 68 41.04 41.12 -18.10
CA GLU A 68 41.61 42.39 -18.58
C GLU A 68 41.28 43.57 -17.66
N VAL A 69 40.14 43.53 -16.96
CA VAL A 69 39.80 44.52 -15.91
C VAL A 69 40.76 44.38 -14.73
N ILE A 70 41.19 43.15 -14.42
CA ILE A 70 42.22 42.84 -13.41
C ILE A 70 43.60 43.40 -13.82
N ALA A 71 43.88 43.51 -15.13
CA ALA A 71 45.11 44.13 -15.64
C ALA A 71 45.08 45.66 -15.53
N ARG A 72 43.92 46.31 -15.70
CA ARG A 72 43.75 47.78 -15.52
C ARG A 72 43.78 48.21 -14.05
N ASP A 73 43.31 47.37 -13.13
CA ASP A 73 43.34 47.67 -11.69
C ASP A 73 44.74 47.69 -11.06
N LYS A 74 45.79 47.34 -11.82
CA LYS A 74 47.20 47.49 -11.41
C LYS A 74 47.57 48.95 -11.20
N GLU A 75 46.85 49.89 -11.84
CA GLU A 75 47.03 51.32 -11.69
C GLU A 75 46.35 51.90 -10.42
N ALA A 76 45.38 51.18 -9.83
CA ALA A 76 44.52 51.70 -8.75
C ALA A 76 45.00 51.42 -7.30
N HIS A 77 46.22 50.90 -7.08
CA HIS A 77 46.83 50.72 -5.74
C HIS A 77 45.97 50.00 -4.67
N ILE A 78 45.06 49.10 -5.08
CA ILE A 78 44.33 48.24 -4.14
C ILE A 78 45.26 47.08 -3.71
N PRO A 79 45.43 46.79 -2.41
CA PRO A 79 46.44 45.84 -1.93
C PRO A 79 46.24 44.42 -2.50
N TYR A 80 47.30 43.94 -3.16
CA TYR A 80 47.37 42.70 -3.96
C TYR A 80 47.07 41.40 -3.18
N MET A 81 47.19 41.43 -1.84
CA MET A 81 47.09 40.24 -0.98
C MET A 81 45.68 39.65 -0.82
N ILE A 82 44.61 40.43 -1.05
CA ILE A 82 43.23 39.94 -0.86
C ILE A 82 42.71 39.19 -2.11
N ARG A 83 43.21 39.53 -3.31
CA ARG A 83 42.71 39.00 -4.61
C ARG A 83 43.10 37.55 -4.92
N HIS A 84 44.36 37.19 -4.69
CA HIS A 84 44.86 35.84 -5.04
C HIS A 84 44.61 34.81 -3.94
N ARG A 85 44.58 35.21 -2.66
CA ARG A 85 44.28 34.29 -1.55
C ARG A 85 42.88 33.70 -1.65
N PHE A 86 41.90 34.49 -2.08
CA PHE A 86 40.52 34.03 -2.27
C PHE A 86 40.44 32.97 -3.39
N MET A 87 41.14 33.18 -4.51
CA MET A 87 41.15 32.24 -5.64
C MET A 87 42.00 30.99 -5.40
N ILE A 88 43.19 31.14 -4.81
CA ILE A 88 44.07 30.00 -4.47
C ILE A 88 43.43 29.13 -3.38
N MET A 89 42.60 29.68 -2.49
CA MET A 89 41.83 28.86 -1.54
C MET A 89 40.62 28.18 -2.21
N TYR A 90 39.85 28.87 -3.05
CA TYR A 90 38.59 28.33 -3.54
C TYR A 90 38.74 27.31 -4.68
N ILE A 91 39.71 27.49 -5.59
CA ILE A 91 39.89 26.58 -6.73
C ILE A 91 40.20 25.14 -6.26
N PRO A 92 41.12 24.89 -5.31
CA PRO A 92 41.32 23.56 -4.74
C PRO A 92 40.08 23.02 -4.05
N ILE A 93 39.33 23.85 -3.32
CA ILE A 93 38.08 23.43 -2.64
C ILE A 93 37.03 23.00 -3.67
N VAL A 94 36.87 23.74 -4.75
CA VAL A 94 35.93 23.40 -5.84
C VAL A 94 36.38 22.12 -6.55
N ILE A 95 37.67 21.96 -6.86
CA ILE A 95 38.20 20.74 -7.50
C ILE A 95 38.06 19.53 -6.58
N ILE A 96 38.41 19.65 -5.29
CA ILE A 96 38.28 18.58 -4.30
C ILE A 96 36.80 18.21 -4.12
N SER A 97 35.91 19.20 -4.04
CA SER A 97 34.46 18.97 -3.98
C SER A 97 33.95 18.26 -5.24
N LEU A 98 34.44 18.63 -6.43
CA LEU A 98 34.15 17.97 -7.70
C LEU A 98 34.63 16.52 -7.71
N LEU A 99 35.85 16.26 -7.24
CA LEU A 99 36.44 14.92 -7.17
C LEU A 99 35.72 14.04 -6.15
N ILE A 100 35.41 14.55 -4.96
CA ILE A 100 34.66 13.82 -3.92
C ILE A 100 33.24 13.53 -4.41
N SER A 101 32.55 14.52 -5.00
CA SER A 101 31.20 14.34 -5.53
C SER A 101 31.19 13.37 -6.70
N SER A 102 32.15 13.46 -7.62
CA SER A 102 32.27 12.55 -8.76
C SER A 102 32.64 11.14 -8.33
N TYR A 103 33.54 10.97 -7.36
CA TYR A 103 33.88 9.67 -6.77
C TYR A 103 32.67 9.06 -6.04
N TYR A 104 31.95 9.85 -5.25
CA TYR A 104 30.76 9.39 -4.55
C TYR A 104 29.66 9.01 -5.53
N ILE A 105 29.46 9.78 -6.60
CA ILE A 105 28.56 9.43 -7.69
C ILE A 105 29.07 8.14 -8.36
N PHE A 106 30.31 8.05 -8.81
CA PHE A 106 30.80 6.88 -9.56
C PHE A 106 30.74 5.58 -8.73
N ASP A 107 31.20 5.60 -7.49
CA ASP A 107 31.22 4.43 -6.61
C ASP A 107 29.82 4.01 -6.12
N LYS A 108 28.96 4.98 -5.73
CA LYS A 108 27.60 4.65 -5.28
C LYS A 108 26.59 4.49 -6.41
N PHE A 109 26.83 5.06 -7.59
CA PHE A 109 25.88 5.10 -8.71
C PHE A 109 26.30 4.17 -9.84
N VAL A 110 27.51 4.27 -10.40
CA VAL A 110 27.89 3.47 -11.59
C VAL A 110 28.12 2.02 -11.19
N ASN A 111 28.94 1.77 -10.16
CA ASN A 111 29.16 0.40 -9.68
C ASN A 111 27.87 -0.25 -9.18
N LYS A 112 26.97 0.51 -8.52
CA LYS A 112 25.68 -0.04 -8.08
C LYS A 112 24.70 -0.25 -9.23
N VAL A 113 24.58 0.68 -10.17
CA VAL A 113 23.64 0.56 -11.31
C VAL A 113 24.09 -0.54 -12.27
N GLU A 114 25.39 -0.71 -12.52
CA GLU A 114 25.92 -1.85 -13.27
C GLU A 114 25.71 -3.16 -12.50
N PHE A 115 26.03 -3.20 -11.20
CA PHE A 115 25.77 -4.37 -10.35
C PHE A 115 24.27 -4.76 -10.30
N TYR A 116 23.36 -3.78 -10.31
CA TYR A 116 21.92 -4.02 -10.29
C TYR A 116 21.31 -4.33 -11.66
N LYS A 117 22.04 -4.10 -12.76
CA LYS A 117 21.63 -4.51 -14.11
C LYS A 117 21.90 -6.00 -14.34
N ASP A 118 22.92 -6.54 -13.66
CA ASP A 118 23.34 -7.93 -13.76
C ASP A 118 22.61 -8.89 -12.80
N GLN A 119 21.90 -8.39 -11.79
CA GLN A 119 21.07 -9.23 -10.91
C GLN A 119 19.61 -9.32 -11.40
N HIS A 120 19.20 -10.52 -11.82
CA HIS A 120 17.79 -10.82 -12.11
C HIS A 120 16.95 -10.65 -10.83
N ARG A 121 16.13 -9.60 -10.77
CA ARG A 121 15.21 -9.36 -9.63
C ARG A 121 14.07 -10.36 -9.65
N THR A 122 13.75 -10.93 -8.49
CA THR A 122 12.58 -11.78 -8.30
C THR A 122 11.31 -10.97 -8.56
N GLN A 123 10.51 -11.43 -9.51
CA GLN A 123 9.29 -10.76 -9.95
C GLN A 123 8.11 -11.19 -9.06
N ILE A 124 7.39 -10.22 -8.50
CA ILE A 124 6.16 -10.42 -7.73
C ILE A 124 5.04 -9.60 -8.39
N ALA A 125 3.99 -10.27 -8.83
CA ALA A 125 2.79 -9.62 -9.37
C ALA A 125 1.72 -9.47 -8.28
N LEU A 126 1.14 -8.28 -8.19
CA LEU A 126 0.14 -7.89 -7.21
C LEU A 126 -1.17 -7.64 -7.96
N LEU A 127 -2.16 -8.49 -7.72
CA LEU A 127 -3.48 -8.41 -8.33
C LEU A 127 -4.43 -7.84 -7.28
N PHE A 128 -4.70 -6.54 -7.36
CA PHE A 128 -5.51 -5.82 -6.38
C PHE A 128 -6.63 -5.03 -7.06
N PRO A 129 -7.79 -4.87 -6.42
CA PRO A 129 -8.82 -3.96 -6.93
C PRO A 129 -8.49 -2.53 -6.47
N LEU A 130 -8.13 -1.66 -7.40
CA LEU A 130 -7.91 -0.23 -7.10
C LEU A 130 -9.16 0.60 -7.40
N LYS A 131 -9.95 0.15 -8.37
CA LYS A 131 -11.24 0.73 -8.75
C LYS A 131 -12.29 -0.36 -8.85
N ASN A 132 -13.57 -0.02 -8.83
CA ASN A 132 -14.64 -0.94 -9.16
C ASN A 132 -14.88 -0.98 -10.68
N GLU A 133 -15.86 -1.78 -11.12
CA GLU A 133 -16.24 -1.87 -12.54
C GLU A 133 -16.70 -0.55 -13.15
N LEU A 134 -17.17 0.38 -12.33
CA LEU A 134 -17.63 1.72 -12.73
C LEU A 134 -16.49 2.77 -12.69
N ASP A 135 -15.24 2.32 -12.57
CA ASP A 135 -14.03 3.16 -12.45
C ASP A 135 -14.01 4.09 -11.23
N VAL A 136 -14.85 3.81 -10.22
CA VAL A 136 -14.82 4.49 -8.92
C VAL A 136 -13.74 3.86 -8.06
N GLN A 137 -12.87 4.68 -7.50
CA GLN A 137 -11.79 4.23 -6.63
C GLN A 137 -12.33 3.57 -5.35
N PHE A 138 -11.79 2.42 -4.97
CA PHE A 138 -12.09 1.82 -3.66
C PHE A 138 -11.47 2.64 -2.53
N ASP A 139 -12.17 2.75 -1.40
CA ASP A 139 -11.67 3.39 -0.18
C ASP A 139 -10.40 2.71 0.37
N ASP A 140 -10.24 1.41 0.06
CA ASP A 140 -9.06 0.61 0.42
C ASP A 140 -7.81 0.99 -0.39
N THR A 141 -7.95 1.61 -1.55
CA THR A 141 -6.82 1.88 -2.46
C THR A 141 -5.74 2.75 -1.80
N GLN A 142 -6.14 3.72 -0.98
CA GLN A 142 -5.18 4.53 -0.22
C GLN A 142 -4.49 3.68 0.86
N GLN A 143 -5.21 2.76 1.49
CA GLN A 143 -4.71 1.90 2.56
C GLN A 143 -3.71 0.88 2.03
N VAL A 144 -4.05 0.23 0.91
CA VAL A 144 -3.17 -0.67 0.16
C VAL A 144 -1.87 0.05 -0.23
N ARG A 145 -1.97 1.29 -0.75
CA ARG A 145 -0.79 2.13 -1.04
C ARG A 145 0.07 2.41 0.19
N LEU A 146 -0.54 2.69 1.34
CA LEU A 146 0.19 2.88 2.60
C LEU A 146 0.90 1.60 3.04
N GLY A 147 0.29 0.43 2.88
CA GLY A 147 0.91 -0.87 3.15
C GLY A 147 2.16 -1.11 2.31
N PHE A 148 2.08 -0.83 1.00
CA PHE A 148 3.24 -0.89 0.10
C PHE A 148 4.34 0.11 0.49
N GLY A 149 3.96 1.36 0.78
CA GLY A 149 4.90 2.39 1.20
C GLY A 149 5.62 2.01 2.49
N ALA A 150 4.89 1.47 3.47
CA ALA A 150 5.46 0.98 4.72
C ALA A 150 6.44 -0.18 4.48
N PHE A 151 6.13 -1.09 3.56
CA PHE A 151 7.01 -2.21 3.22
C PHE A 151 8.38 -1.74 2.74
N PHE A 152 8.43 -0.86 1.73
CA PHE A 152 9.70 -0.34 1.22
C PHE A 152 10.40 0.64 2.15
N THR A 153 9.66 1.30 3.04
CA THR A 153 10.27 2.18 4.06
C THR A 153 10.98 1.37 5.13
N ASN A 154 10.40 0.24 5.55
CA ASN A 154 10.97 -0.62 6.57
C ASN A 154 12.05 -1.55 6.03
N PHE A 155 11.97 -1.92 4.74
CA PHE A 155 12.93 -2.82 4.07
C PHE A 155 13.42 -2.24 2.73
N PRO A 156 14.15 -1.12 2.75
CA PRO A 156 14.64 -0.49 1.53
C PRO A 156 15.56 -1.39 0.71
N GLU A 157 16.29 -2.30 1.36
CA GLU A 157 17.18 -3.28 0.72
C GLU A 157 16.44 -4.24 -0.24
N TYR A 158 15.16 -4.54 0.03
CA TYR A 158 14.36 -5.44 -0.80
C TYR A 158 14.01 -4.84 -2.16
N SER A 159 14.05 -3.51 -2.30
CA SER A 159 13.85 -2.85 -3.60
C SER A 159 14.91 -3.22 -4.65
N ASN A 160 16.07 -3.75 -4.21
CA ASN A 160 17.14 -4.20 -5.08
C ASN A 160 16.99 -5.67 -5.50
N GLN A 161 16.27 -6.48 -4.72
CA GLN A 161 16.12 -7.92 -4.93
C GLN A 161 14.79 -8.28 -5.60
N TYR A 162 13.75 -7.48 -5.35
CA TYR A 162 12.40 -7.75 -5.82
C TYR A 162 11.90 -6.65 -6.76
N HIS A 163 11.12 -7.06 -7.76
CA HIS A 163 10.36 -6.14 -8.60
C HIS A 163 8.88 -6.41 -8.43
N LEU A 164 8.14 -5.39 -7.95
CA LEU A 164 6.71 -5.47 -7.71
C LEU A 164 5.96 -4.84 -8.89
N THR A 165 5.06 -5.59 -9.51
CA THR A 165 4.13 -5.05 -10.53
C THR A 165 2.71 -5.14 -10.04
N ILE A 166 1.93 -4.07 -10.18
CA ILE A 166 0.53 -4.03 -9.74
C ILE A 166 -0.40 -4.07 -10.96
N PHE A 167 -1.43 -4.91 -10.88
CA PHE A 167 -2.52 -4.96 -11.83
C PHE A 167 -3.85 -4.70 -11.13
N ASP A 168 -4.64 -3.78 -11.69
CA ASP A 168 -5.99 -3.46 -11.21
C ASP A 168 -7.02 -4.39 -11.86
N HIS A 169 -7.45 -5.42 -11.14
CA HIS A 169 -8.47 -6.36 -11.65
C HIS A 169 -9.91 -5.85 -11.48
N LYS A 170 -10.10 -4.63 -10.99
CA LYS A 170 -11.40 -3.98 -10.81
C LYS A 170 -12.45 -4.76 -10.01
N ASN A 171 -12.00 -5.64 -9.12
CA ASN A 171 -12.82 -6.64 -8.43
C ASN A 171 -13.64 -7.55 -9.37
N LYS A 172 -13.10 -7.87 -10.55
CA LYS A 172 -13.74 -8.75 -11.53
C LYS A 172 -12.74 -9.74 -12.11
N TYR A 173 -13.12 -11.01 -12.13
CA TYR A 173 -12.41 -12.00 -12.92
C TYR A 173 -12.85 -11.91 -14.40
N ASN A 174 -11.92 -11.70 -15.31
CA ASN A 174 -12.22 -11.51 -16.73
C ASN A 174 -11.04 -11.94 -17.64
N PRO A 175 -11.24 -12.05 -18.96
CA PRO A 175 -10.18 -12.46 -19.90
C PRO A 175 -8.98 -11.50 -19.95
N ALA A 176 -9.15 -10.22 -19.59
CA ALA A 176 -8.03 -9.28 -19.54
C ALA A 176 -7.09 -9.59 -18.36
N LEU A 177 -7.64 -9.97 -17.20
CA LEU A 177 -6.86 -10.47 -16.06
C LEU A 177 -6.12 -11.75 -16.44
N GLU A 178 -6.79 -12.71 -17.08
CA GLU A 178 -6.15 -13.96 -17.55
C GLU A 178 -4.96 -13.68 -18.46
N LYS A 179 -5.12 -12.78 -19.42
CA LYS A 179 -4.06 -12.38 -20.35
C LYS A 179 -2.88 -11.73 -19.62
N GLU A 180 -3.14 -10.86 -18.65
CA GLU A 180 -2.08 -10.24 -17.85
C GLU A 180 -1.34 -11.29 -17.02
N VAL A 181 -2.07 -12.17 -16.32
CA VAL A 181 -1.47 -13.24 -15.52
C VAL A 181 -0.60 -14.13 -16.41
N LEU A 182 -1.11 -14.59 -17.56
CA LEU A 182 -0.35 -15.40 -18.51
C LEU A 182 0.93 -14.68 -18.98
N ALA A 183 0.84 -13.39 -19.30
CA ALA A 183 2.01 -12.59 -19.68
C ALA A 183 3.05 -12.56 -18.54
N LYS A 184 2.60 -12.40 -17.28
CA LYS A 184 3.49 -12.40 -16.11
C LYS A 184 4.13 -13.76 -15.87
N ILE A 185 3.39 -14.86 -16.01
CA ILE A 185 3.95 -16.22 -15.93
C ILE A 185 5.05 -16.38 -16.99
N ASN A 186 4.79 -15.98 -18.25
CA ASN A 186 5.75 -16.09 -19.34
C ASN A 186 7.03 -15.25 -19.13
N THR A 187 6.96 -14.18 -18.33
CA THR A 187 8.14 -13.38 -17.94
C THR A 187 8.90 -13.93 -16.73
N GLY A 188 8.53 -15.10 -16.21
CA GLY A 188 9.17 -15.71 -15.03
C GLY A 188 8.73 -15.10 -13.70
N THR A 189 7.48 -14.62 -13.61
CA THR A 189 6.91 -14.18 -12.32
C THR A 189 6.85 -15.34 -11.35
N ARG A 190 7.57 -15.26 -10.24
CA ARG A 190 7.66 -16.35 -9.25
C ARG A 190 6.49 -16.35 -8.27
N TYR A 191 5.98 -15.17 -7.94
CA TYR A 191 4.95 -14.99 -6.93
C TYR A 191 3.82 -14.10 -7.42
N PHE A 192 2.59 -14.50 -7.14
CA PHE A 192 1.40 -13.67 -7.34
C PHE A 192 0.73 -13.47 -5.99
N ILE A 193 0.49 -12.21 -5.63
CA ILE A 193 -0.33 -11.86 -4.47
C ILE A 193 -1.67 -11.36 -5.00
N CYS A 194 -2.75 -12.06 -4.65
CA CYS A 194 -4.11 -11.76 -5.10
C CYS A 194 -4.98 -11.25 -3.94
N ALA A 195 -5.77 -10.21 -4.19
CA ALA A 195 -6.76 -9.69 -3.25
C ALA A 195 -8.21 -9.95 -3.67
N TYR A 196 -9.07 -10.07 -2.65
CA TYR A 196 -10.51 -10.31 -2.70
C TYR A 196 -10.94 -11.70 -3.19
N SER A 197 -11.82 -12.33 -2.40
CA SER A 197 -12.10 -13.77 -2.45
C SER A 197 -12.60 -14.27 -3.82
N ASP A 198 -13.49 -13.54 -4.48
CA ASP A 198 -14.08 -13.96 -5.77
C ASP A 198 -13.04 -14.10 -6.86
N VAL A 199 -12.19 -13.09 -7.01
CA VAL A 199 -11.17 -13.05 -8.05
C VAL A 199 -10.09 -14.07 -7.73
N CYS A 200 -9.68 -14.20 -6.47
CA CYS A 200 -8.64 -15.15 -6.09
C CYS A 200 -9.10 -16.61 -6.21
N SER A 201 -10.35 -16.92 -5.88
CA SER A 201 -10.91 -18.27 -6.05
C SER A 201 -11.00 -18.64 -7.53
N GLN A 202 -11.54 -17.76 -8.37
CA GLN A 202 -11.63 -18.00 -9.82
C GLN A 202 -10.25 -18.11 -10.47
N LEU A 203 -9.31 -17.24 -10.09
CA LEU A 203 -7.94 -17.29 -10.57
C LEU A 203 -7.25 -18.59 -10.18
N ALA A 204 -7.36 -19.01 -8.91
CA ALA A 204 -6.74 -20.23 -8.44
C ALA A 204 -7.30 -21.47 -9.18
N ASN A 205 -8.60 -21.54 -9.39
CA ASN A 205 -9.23 -22.64 -10.13
C ASN A 205 -8.83 -22.69 -11.62
N ASN A 206 -8.55 -21.54 -12.24
CA ASN A 206 -8.11 -21.49 -13.64
C ASN A 206 -6.59 -21.48 -13.81
N PHE A 207 -5.82 -21.45 -12.72
CA PHE A 207 -4.37 -21.21 -12.78
C PHE A 207 -3.63 -22.32 -13.52
N ASP A 208 -4.06 -23.58 -13.37
CA ASP A 208 -3.47 -24.73 -14.06
C ASP A 208 -3.63 -24.61 -15.58
N ASN A 209 -4.81 -24.19 -16.05
CA ASN A 209 -5.06 -23.94 -17.47
C ASN A 209 -4.18 -22.81 -18.02
N LEU A 210 -3.88 -21.78 -17.22
CA LEU A 210 -2.98 -20.70 -17.62
C LEU A 210 -1.53 -21.20 -17.71
N LEU A 211 -1.12 -22.12 -16.84
CA LEU A 211 0.21 -22.73 -16.87
C LEU A 211 0.40 -23.65 -18.07
N GLU A 212 -0.62 -24.41 -18.48
CA GLU A 212 -0.58 -25.22 -19.71
C GLU A 212 -0.38 -24.37 -20.98
N GLN A 213 -0.85 -23.12 -20.96
CA GLN A 213 -0.66 -22.16 -22.05
C GLN A 213 0.69 -21.42 -21.97
N SER A 214 1.42 -21.55 -20.87
CA SER A 214 2.65 -20.80 -20.63
C SER A 214 3.87 -21.44 -21.32
N THR A 215 4.80 -20.60 -21.75
CA THR A 215 6.12 -21.02 -22.20
C THR A 215 7.11 -21.22 -21.04
N TYR A 216 6.75 -20.81 -19.82
CA TYR A 216 7.59 -20.91 -18.63
C TYR A 216 7.28 -22.21 -17.88
N LYS A 217 8.32 -22.95 -17.48
CA LYS A 217 8.16 -24.30 -16.92
C LYS A 217 7.94 -24.34 -15.41
N GLU A 218 8.36 -23.31 -14.69
CA GLU A 218 8.22 -23.30 -13.24
C GLU A 218 6.85 -22.77 -12.84
N ARG A 219 6.23 -23.43 -11.86
CA ARG A 219 4.96 -23.01 -11.31
C ARG A 219 5.16 -21.83 -10.35
N PRO A 220 4.51 -20.68 -10.59
CA PRO A 220 4.46 -19.60 -9.61
C PRO A 220 3.58 -19.95 -8.41
N ILE A 221 3.90 -19.39 -7.25
CA ILE A 221 3.06 -19.53 -6.05
C ILE A 221 2.05 -18.39 -5.99
N LEU A 222 0.79 -18.74 -5.81
CA LEU A 222 -0.31 -17.81 -5.59
C LEU A 222 -0.51 -17.63 -4.07
N ILE A 223 -0.55 -16.40 -3.59
CA ILE A 223 -0.79 -16.05 -2.18
C ILE A 223 -1.96 -15.09 -2.15
N THR A 224 -3.00 -15.41 -1.41
CA THR A 224 -4.13 -14.50 -1.23
C THR A 224 -4.04 -13.73 0.07
N THR A 225 -4.36 -12.44 -0.04
CA THR A 225 -4.54 -11.51 1.08
C THR A 225 -5.86 -10.78 0.89
N LEU A 226 -6.39 -10.11 1.92
CA LEU A 226 -7.71 -9.45 1.87
C LEU A 226 -8.83 -10.37 1.34
N SER A 227 -8.73 -11.68 1.60
CA SER A 227 -9.65 -12.71 1.11
C SER A 227 -10.05 -13.64 2.24
N SER A 228 -11.22 -13.37 2.81
CA SER A 228 -11.68 -14.00 4.05
C SER A 228 -12.51 -15.27 3.84
N SER A 229 -12.96 -15.56 2.62
CA SER A 229 -13.88 -16.66 2.33
C SER A 229 -13.33 -18.02 2.75
N MET A 230 -14.15 -18.87 3.36
CA MET A 230 -13.75 -20.23 3.74
C MET A 230 -13.62 -21.19 2.55
N ALA A 231 -14.17 -20.84 1.38
CA ALA A 231 -14.24 -21.70 0.20
C ALA A 231 -13.06 -21.55 -0.79
N LEU A 232 -11.93 -21.02 -0.34
CA LEU A 232 -10.75 -20.85 -1.19
C LEU A 232 -10.08 -22.22 -1.49
N PRO A 233 -9.68 -22.50 -2.74
CA PRO A 233 -9.07 -23.78 -3.15
C PRO A 233 -7.58 -23.90 -2.73
N LEU A 234 -7.31 -23.76 -1.43
CA LEU A 234 -5.96 -23.71 -0.88
C LEU A 234 -5.22 -25.04 -1.08
N GLU A 235 -3.98 -24.99 -1.58
CA GLU A 235 -3.18 -26.19 -1.89
C GLU A 235 -1.68 -25.96 -1.67
N LYS A 236 -1.02 -27.00 -1.14
CA LYS A 236 0.43 -27.00 -0.89
C LYS A 236 1.20 -26.67 -2.16
N ASP A 237 2.18 -25.77 -2.03
CA ASP A 237 3.09 -25.32 -3.08
C ASP A 237 2.38 -24.78 -4.33
N LYS A 238 1.13 -24.31 -4.16
CA LYS A 238 0.34 -23.71 -5.24
C LYS A 238 -0.40 -22.46 -4.80
N PHE A 239 -1.26 -22.57 -3.78
CA PHE A 239 -2.16 -21.50 -3.38
C PHE A 239 -2.31 -21.41 -1.87
N TYR A 240 -1.86 -20.29 -1.31
CA TYR A 240 -1.85 -20.03 0.13
C TYR A 240 -2.73 -18.85 0.49
N ARG A 241 -3.32 -18.84 1.69
CA ARG A 241 -3.94 -17.65 2.27
C ARG A 241 -3.07 -17.10 3.40
N PHE A 242 -2.93 -15.78 3.46
CA PHE A 242 -2.44 -15.08 4.64
C PHE A 242 -3.32 -13.86 4.93
N PHE A 243 -4.48 -14.13 5.52
CA PHE A 243 -5.47 -13.14 5.90
C PHE A 243 -6.41 -13.69 6.98
N VAL A 244 -7.10 -12.79 7.70
CA VAL A 244 -8.19 -13.18 8.60
C VAL A 244 -9.28 -13.89 7.82
N ARG A 245 -9.90 -14.91 8.41
CA ARG A 245 -11.00 -15.65 7.79
C ARG A 245 -12.32 -15.19 8.38
N ASN A 246 -13.39 -15.32 7.59
CA ASN A 246 -14.74 -14.95 8.00
C ASN A 246 -15.13 -15.63 9.33
N ARG A 247 -14.67 -16.86 9.54
CA ARG A 247 -14.93 -17.63 10.76
C ARG A 247 -14.39 -16.99 12.04
N GLU A 248 -13.19 -16.43 12.03
CA GLU A 248 -12.61 -15.85 13.25
C GLU A 248 -13.31 -14.53 13.62
N GLU A 249 -13.53 -13.64 12.64
CA GLU A 249 -14.14 -12.33 12.89
C GLU A 249 -15.62 -12.43 13.28
N THR A 250 -16.39 -13.29 12.60
CA THR A 250 -17.85 -13.38 12.82
C THR A 250 -18.15 -13.93 14.19
N ARG A 251 -17.40 -14.95 14.64
CA ARG A 251 -17.54 -15.56 15.96
C ARG A 251 -17.25 -14.57 17.07
N ILE A 252 -16.16 -13.80 16.97
CA ILE A 252 -15.79 -12.85 18.03
C ILE A 252 -16.78 -11.67 18.09
N LEU A 253 -17.27 -11.19 16.95
CA LEU A 253 -18.29 -10.14 16.88
C LEU A 253 -19.64 -10.62 17.42
N ALA A 254 -20.09 -11.81 17.01
CA ALA A 254 -21.31 -12.42 17.52
C ALA A 254 -21.27 -12.57 19.04
N LEU A 255 -20.17 -13.12 19.57
CA LEU A 255 -19.97 -13.29 21.01
C LEU A 255 -20.00 -11.93 21.75
N LYS A 256 -19.32 -10.90 21.23
CA LYS A 256 -19.30 -9.55 21.82
C LYS A 256 -20.71 -8.94 21.93
N ALA A 257 -21.54 -9.03 20.88
CA ALA A 257 -22.92 -8.55 20.95
C ALA A 257 -23.79 -9.41 21.88
N TYR A 258 -23.66 -10.73 21.80
CA TYR A 258 -24.48 -11.64 22.60
C TYR A 258 -24.22 -11.48 24.11
N THR A 259 -22.96 -11.33 24.51
CA THR A 259 -22.57 -11.07 25.91
C THR A 259 -23.10 -9.74 26.44
N LYS A 260 -23.43 -8.78 25.58
CA LYS A 260 -24.12 -7.52 25.94
C LYS A 260 -25.63 -7.66 26.12
N GLY A 261 -26.18 -8.86 25.99
CA GLY A 261 -27.62 -9.09 26.14
C GLY A 261 -28.43 -8.95 24.86
N ILE A 262 -27.79 -8.67 23.71
CA ILE A 262 -28.48 -8.66 22.41
C ILE A 262 -28.84 -10.09 22.03
N ARG A 263 -30.09 -10.32 21.61
CA ARG A 263 -30.60 -11.66 21.28
C ARG A 263 -31.07 -11.81 19.84
N LYS A 264 -31.42 -10.71 19.19
CA LYS A 264 -31.81 -10.68 17.78
C LYS A 264 -30.64 -10.21 16.93
N ALA A 265 -30.40 -10.87 15.81
CA ALA A 265 -29.46 -10.37 14.82
C ALA A 265 -29.95 -10.52 13.40
N SER A 266 -29.37 -9.70 12.53
CA SER A 266 -29.49 -9.82 11.08
C SER A 266 -28.15 -9.42 10.44
N PHE A 267 -28.11 -9.39 9.11
CA PHE A 267 -26.89 -9.07 8.38
C PHE A 267 -27.15 -8.21 7.15
N ILE A 268 -26.12 -7.46 6.75
CA ILE A 268 -25.97 -6.81 5.47
C ILE A 268 -24.65 -7.30 4.89
N ALA A 269 -24.69 -7.99 3.76
CA ALA A 269 -23.52 -8.61 3.18
C ALA A 269 -23.40 -8.33 1.68
N ALA A 270 -22.17 -8.31 1.16
CA ALA A 270 -21.95 -8.29 -0.29
C ALA A 270 -22.52 -9.56 -0.94
N LYS A 271 -23.09 -9.42 -2.14
CA LYS A 271 -23.64 -10.53 -2.93
C LYS A 271 -22.54 -11.15 -3.80
N ASP A 272 -21.52 -11.66 -3.14
CA ASP A 272 -20.36 -12.34 -3.71
C ASP A 272 -19.88 -13.47 -2.76
N ALA A 273 -18.81 -14.19 -3.10
CA ALA A 273 -18.32 -15.30 -2.29
C ALA A 273 -17.72 -14.85 -0.94
N TYR A 274 -17.31 -13.59 -0.81
CA TYR A 274 -16.90 -13.04 0.49
C TYR A 274 -18.12 -12.83 1.39
N GLY A 275 -19.09 -12.03 0.96
CA GLY A 275 -20.23 -11.63 1.79
C GLY A 275 -21.21 -12.78 2.03
N THR A 276 -21.41 -13.67 1.05
CA THR A 276 -22.26 -14.86 1.22
C THR A 276 -21.69 -15.80 2.27
N ASP A 277 -20.38 -16.08 2.20
CA ASP A 277 -19.68 -16.90 3.20
C ASP A 277 -19.68 -16.22 4.58
N ALA A 278 -19.39 -14.91 4.64
CA ALA A 278 -19.39 -14.16 5.90
C ALA A 278 -20.76 -14.17 6.59
N ALA A 279 -21.84 -13.94 5.83
CA ALA A 279 -23.20 -14.00 6.34
C ALA A 279 -23.54 -15.40 6.84
N GLN A 280 -23.20 -16.45 6.09
CA GLN A 280 -23.43 -17.82 6.50
C GLN A 280 -22.72 -18.15 7.81
N VAL A 281 -21.43 -17.86 7.92
CA VAL A 281 -20.65 -18.16 9.12
C VAL A 281 -21.10 -17.32 10.32
N PHE A 282 -21.56 -16.09 10.10
CA PHE A 282 -22.20 -15.27 11.14
C PHE A 282 -23.52 -15.88 11.62
N MET A 283 -24.37 -16.33 10.69
CA MET A 283 -25.64 -16.96 11.04
C MET A 283 -25.43 -18.21 11.90
N GLU A 284 -24.51 -19.09 11.49
CA GLU A 284 -24.12 -20.27 12.26
C GLU A 284 -23.63 -19.87 13.66
N ALA A 285 -22.68 -18.92 13.75
CA ALA A 285 -22.14 -18.46 15.02
C ALA A 285 -23.20 -17.83 15.95
N TRP A 286 -24.20 -17.12 15.40
CA TRP A 286 -25.27 -16.52 16.19
C TRP A 286 -26.28 -17.56 16.71
N GLN A 287 -26.63 -18.53 15.87
CA GLN A 287 -27.51 -19.65 16.25
C GLN A 287 -26.86 -20.55 17.29
N ASP A 288 -25.56 -20.81 17.20
CA ASP A 288 -24.81 -21.58 18.19
C ASP A 288 -24.84 -20.93 19.59
N LEU A 289 -24.96 -19.60 19.65
CA LEU A 289 -25.15 -18.85 20.90
C LEU A 289 -26.61 -18.88 21.39
N GLY A 290 -27.54 -19.47 20.65
CA GLY A 290 -28.98 -19.47 20.96
C GLY A 290 -29.69 -18.15 20.64
N GLY A 291 -29.13 -17.35 19.73
CA GLY A 291 -29.73 -16.10 19.28
C GLY A 291 -30.80 -16.31 18.19
N GLU A 292 -31.74 -15.36 18.12
CA GLU A 292 -32.76 -15.30 17.07
C GLU A 292 -32.19 -14.59 15.83
N LEU A 293 -32.25 -15.25 14.67
CA LEU A 293 -31.86 -14.66 13.40
C LEU A 293 -33.06 -14.14 12.63
N ILE A 294 -32.88 -12.96 12.05
CA ILE A 294 -33.81 -12.35 11.14
C ILE A 294 -33.12 -12.22 9.78
N GLU A 295 -33.84 -12.60 8.74
CA GLU A 295 -33.38 -12.57 7.36
C GLU A 295 -32.70 -11.23 7.02
N GLY A 296 -31.45 -11.32 6.58
CA GLY A 296 -30.63 -10.16 6.19
C GLY A 296 -30.77 -9.79 4.72
N VAL A 297 -29.89 -8.90 4.27
CA VAL A 297 -29.89 -8.39 2.89
C VAL A 297 -28.53 -8.61 2.25
N TYR A 298 -28.55 -9.26 1.08
CA TYR A 298 -27.40 -9.31 0.19
C TYR A 298 -27.40 -8.13 -0.78
N ILE A 299 -26.28 -7.44 -0.92
CA ILE A 299 -26.13 -6.22 -1.70
C ILE A 299 -25.09 -6.45 -2.78
N ASP A 300 -25.46 -6.20 -4.03
CA ASP A 300 -24.50 -6.25 -5.12
C ASP A 300 -23.54 -5.05 -5.00
N PRO A 301 -22.23 -5.28 -4.89
CA PRO A 301 -21.21 -4.25 -4.69
C PRO A 301 -21.04 -3.34 -5.92
N SER A 302 -21.64 -3.64 -7.07
CA SER A 302 -21.63 -2.75 -8.24
C SER A 302 -22.70 -1.65 -8.17
N LEU A 303 -23.64 -1.74 -7.23
CA LEU A 303 -24.78 -0.81 -7.14
C LEU A 303 -24.38 0.55 -6.56
N SER A 304 -25.10 1.60 -6.99
CA SER A 304 -24.91 2.95 -6.42
C SER A 304 -25.41 3.03 -4.98
N THR A 305 -24.87 3.98 -4.21
CA THR A 305 -25.25 4.17 -2.80
C THR A 305 -26.74 4.42 -2.59
N GLU A 306 -27.41 5.07 -3.55
CA GLU A 306 -28.85 5.35 -3.53
C GLU A 306 -29.67 4.06 -3.70
N VAL A 307 -29.27 3.19 -4.64
CA VAL A 307 -29.93 1.91 -4.86
C VAL A 307 -29.76 1.00 -3.64
N VAL A 308 -28.56 1.00 -3.05
CA VAL A 308 -28.25 0.28 -1.81
C VAL A 308 -29.14 0.78 -0.66
N ALA A 309 -29.25 2.10 -0.47
CA ALA A 309 -30.12 2.69 0.55
C ALA A 309 -31.58 2.28 0.37
N ASN A 310 -32.12 2.37 -0.86
CA ASN A 310 -33.50 1.95 -1.15
C ASN A 310 -33.73 0.46 -0.83
N LYS A 311 -32.77 -0.41 -1.16
CA LYS A 311 -32.86 -1.85 -0.87
C LYS A 311 -32.89 -2.13 0.62
N ILE A 312 -32.06 -1.44 1.41
CA ILE A 312 -32.06 -1.56 2.87
C ILE A 312 -33.36 -1.01 3.44
N GLN A 313 -33.86 0.12 2.94
CA GLN A 313 -35.11 0.72 3.39
C GLN A 313 -36.33 -0.20 3.20
N GLN A 314 -36.37 -0.93 2.09
CA GLN A 314 -37.43 -1.90 1.78
C GLN A 314 -37.30 -3.23 2.53
N SER A 315 -36.19 -3.46 3.22
CA SER A 315 -35.95 -4.70 3.96
C SER A 315 -36.60 -4.68 5.35
N LYS A 316 -36.69 -5.87 5.97
CA LYS A 316 -37.16 -6.02 7.36
C LYS A 316 -36.20 -5.38 8.39
N LEU A 317 -34.98 -5.02 8.00
CA LEU A 317 -33.96 -4.44 8.88
C LEU A 317 -34.43 -3.11 9.52
N THR A 318 -35.25 -2.33 8.81
CA THR A 318 -35.77 -1.04 9.31
C THR A 318 -36.77 -1.19 10.45
N GLN A 319 -37.28 -2.40 10.67
CA GLN A 319 -38.25 -2.72 11.72
C GLN A 319 -37.58 -3.36 12.95
N LEU A 320 -36.27 -3.60 12.90
CA LEU A 320 -35.52 -4.28 13.96
C LEU A 320 -35.15 -3.32 15.08
N GLN A 321 -35.82 -3.45 16.22
CA GLN A 321 -35.41 -2.80 17.45
C GLN A 321 -34.49 -3.72 18.25
N ASP A 322 -33.49 -3.11 18.91
CA ASP A 322 -32.56 -3.76 19.84
C ASP A 322 -31.90 -5.03 19.27
N ALA A 323 -31.51 -4.95 18.00
CA ALA A 323 -30.88 -6.04 17.27
C ALA A 323 -29.43 -5.71 16.87
N ALA A 324 -28.62 -6.75 16.72
CA ALA A 324 -27.32 -6.65 16.09
C ALA A 324 -27.44 -6.75 14.57
N VAL A 325 -26.72 -5.91 13.82
CA VAL A 325 -26.61 -6.03 12.36
C VAL A 325 -25.15 -6.23 12.01
N PHE A 326 -24.83 -7.43 11.53
CA PHE A 326 -23.51 -7.75 11.00
C PHE A 326 -23.33 -7.18 9.60
N VAL A 327 -22.22 -6.47 9.37
CA VAL A 327 -21.94 -5.78 8.11
C VAL A 327 -20.68 -6.37 7.48
N ALA A 328 -20.89 -7.22 6.47
CA ALA A 328 -19.85 -7.82 5.63
C ALA A 328 -19.89 -7.18 4.23
N HIS A 329 -19.52 -5.91 4.15
CA HIS A 329 -19.51 -5.14 2.90
C HIS A 329 -18.23 -4.32 2.81
N TYR A 330 -17.47 -4.45 1.73
CA TYR A 330 -16.19 -3.73 1.55
C TYR A 330 -16.37 -2.40 0.79
N GLN A 331 -17.58 -1.88 0.68
CA GLN A 331 -17.81 -0.50 0.26
C GLN A 331 -18.53 0.26 1.37
N ASN A 332 -18.26 1.56 1.44
CA ASN A 332 -18.89 2.46 2.38
C ASN A 332 -20.40 2.58 2.12
N ILE A 333 -21.20 1.91 2.95
CA ILE A 333 -22.66 1.95 2.94
C ILE A 333 -23.22 2.73 4.13
N ASN A 334 -22.41 3.61 4.74
CA ASN A 334 -22.78 4.33 5.97
C ASN A 334 -24.09 5.10 5.86
N LYS A 335 -24.36 5.73 4.70
CA LYS A 335 -25.63 6.43 4.46
C LYS A 335 -26.84 5.53 4.65
N SER A 336 -26.73 4.27 4.23
CA SER A 336 -27.78 3.28 4.36
C SER A 336 -27.86 2.72 5.78
N LEU A 337 -26.71 2.51 6.44
CA LEU A 337 -26.68 2.07 7.85
C LEU A 337 -27.35 3.07 8.79
N GLN A 338 -27.20 4.37 8.53
CA GLN A 338 -27.83 5.44 9.32
C GLN A 338 -29.36 5.48 9.22
N GLN A 339 -29.97 4.76 8.27
CA GLN A 339 -31.42 4.66 8.13
C GLN A 339 -32.01 3.56 9.03
N LEU A 340 -31.17 2.72 9.63
CA LEU A 340 -31.61 1.69 10.55
C LEU A 340 -32.03 2.28 11.91
N PRO A 341 -32.85 1.55 12.70
CA PRO A 341 -33.34 2.05 13.98
C PRO A 341 -32.21 2.44 14.94
N LYS A 342 -32.43 3.48 15.76
CA LYS A 342 -31.41 4.04 16.68
C LYS A 342 -30.84 3.02 17.69
N GLY A 343 -31.60 1.99 18.04
CA GLY A 343 -31.17 0.89 18.92
C GLY A 343 -30.36 -0.21 18.23
N THR A 344 -30.06 -0.07 16.94
CA THR A 344 -29.28 -1.07 16.19
C THR A 344 -27.83 -1.06 16.67
N HIS A 345 -27.30 -2.25 16.96
CA HIS A 345 -25.90 -2.47 17.25
C HIS A 345 -25.17 -2.98 16.01
N PHE A 346 -24.27 -2.18 15.44
CA PHE A 346 -23.52 -2.51 14.24
C PHE A 346 -22.30 -3.37 14.58
N LEU A 347 -22.19 -4.53 13.91
CA LEU A 347 -21.04 -5.43 13.99
C LEU A 347 -20.29 -5.37 12.66
N LEU A 348 -19.22 -4.58 12.60
CA LEU A 348 -18.49 -4.31 11.36
C LEU A 348 -17.36 -5.33 11.16
N SER A 349 -17.37 -6.01 10.01
CA SER A 349 -16.30 -6.94 9.60
C SER A 349 -14.93 -6.24 9.54
N ALA A 350 -13.85 -7.01 9.63
CA ALA A 350 -12.48 -6.52 9.54
C ALA A 350 -12.12 -5.95 8.15
N ASN A 351 -12.92 -6.30 7.13
CA ASN A 351 -12.84 -5.72 5.79
C ASN A 351 -13.62 -4.39 5.66
N TYR A 352 -14.36 -3.96 6.68
CA TYR A 352 -15.02 -2.65 6.68
C TYR A 352 -13.99 -1.54 6.92
N GLN A 353 -14.02 -0.48 6.12
CA GLN A 353 -12.95 0.52 6.14
C GLN A 353 -12.89 1.32 7.43
N GLN A 354 -11.69 1.47 8.01
CA GLN A 354 -11.50 2.30 9.20
C GLN A 354 -12.01 3.74 9.02
N ASN A 355 -11.84 4.33 7.84
CA ASN A 355 -12.36 5.67 7.55
C ASN A 355 -13.90 5.67 7.58
N ALA A 356 -14.55 4.66 7.00
CA ALA A 356 -15.99 4.50 7.07
C ALA A 356 -16.46 4.27 8.52
N ILE A 357 -15.74 3.49 9.33
CA ILE A 357 -16.05 3.32 10.76
C ILE A 357 -16.02 4.68 11.48
N ASN A 358 -14.96 5.46 11.27
CA ASN A 358 -14.80 6.78 11.89
C ASN A 358 -15.91 7.77 11.45
N GLU A 359 -16.37 7.70 10.20
CA GLU A 359 -17.48 8.51 9.71
C GLU A 359 -18.83 8.07 10.29
N LEU A 360 -19.06 6.76 10.42
CA LEU A 360 -20.27 6.21 11.00
C LEU A 360 -20.42 6.66 12.47
N ALA A 361 -19.32 6.64 13.22
CA ALA A 361 -19.26 7.04 14.62
C ALA A 361 -19.59 8.53 14.87
N LYS A 362 -19.56 9.39 13.84
CA LYS A 362 -20.02 10.79 13.99
C LYS A 362 -21.53 10.90 14.19
N ASN A 363 -22.29 9.90 13.72
CA ASN A 363 -23.76 9.94 13.67
C ASN A 363 -24.43 8.84 14.51
N ILE A 364 -23.69 7.80 14.87
CA ILE A 364 -24.19 6.68 15.69
C ILE A 364 -23.42 6.65 17.02
N PRO A 365 -24.12 6.46 18.17
CA PRO A 365 -23.47 6.36 19.46
C PRO A 365 -22.38 5.28 19.49
N HIS A 366 -21.21 5.62 20.02
CA HIS A 366 -20.04 4.73 20.09
C HIS A 366 -20.34 3.32 20.67
N PRO A 367 -21.17 3.17 21.73
CA PRO A 367 -21.45 1.84 22.29
C PRO A 367 -22.17 0.89 21.33
N HIS A 368 -22.78 1.42 20.26
CA HIS A 368 -23.54 0.68 19.24
C HIS A 368 -22.69 0.30 18.02
N ILE A 369 -21.39 0.57 18.04
CA ILE A 369 -20.48 0.19 16.96
C ILE A 369 -19.44 -0.74 17.55
N SER A 370 -19.44 -1.99 17.09
CA SER A 370 -18.34 -2.93 17.34
C SER A 370 -17.69 -3.33 16.03
N PHE A 371 -16.39 -3.58 16.08
CA PHE A 371 -15.60 -4.01 14.92
C PHE A 371 -14.53 -5.01 15.38
N ALA A 372 -14.07 -5.84 14.44
CA ALA A 372 -13.04 -6.82 14.70
C ALA A 372 -11.68 -6.32 14.19
N LEU A 373 -10.62 -6.59 14.96
CA LEU A 373 -9.24 -6.41 14.52
C LEU A 373 -8.42 -7.66 14.80
N PRO A 374 -7.36 -7.92 14.02
CA PRO A 374 -6.40 -8.95 14.36
C PRO A 374 -5.76 -8.68 15.72
N SER A 375 -5.50 -9.74 16.47
CA SER A 375 -4.74 -9.68 17.72
C SER A 375 -3.26 -9.48 17.38
N TYR A 376 -2.69 -8.41 17.93
CA TYR A 376 -1.29 -8.06 17.74
C TYR A 376 -0.55 -8.18 19.08
N LYS A 377 0.65 -8.75 19.05
CA LYS A 377 1.56 -8.83 20.21
C LYS A 377 2.13 -7.46 20.61
N ILE A 378 1.98 -6.45 19.74
CA ILE A 378 2.50 -5.10 19.93
C ILE A 378 1.40 -4.09 19.61
N ALA A 379 1.18 -3.17 20.55
CA ALA A 379 0.32 -2.02 20.35
C ALA A 379 0.91 -1.06 19.30
N ASN A 380 0.23 -0.89 18.15
CA ASN A 380 0.65 0.07 17.14
C ASN A 380 -0.57 0.66 16.40
N PRO A 381 -0.81 1.99 16.46
CA PRO A 381 -1.89 2.64 15.74
C PRO A 381 -1.87 2.41 14.22
N LYS A 382 -0.69 2.19 13.62
CA LYS A 382 -0.55 1.89 12.19
C LYS A 382 -1.16 0.54 11.81
N LEU A 383 -1.34 -0.37 12.77
CA LEU A 383 -1.92 -1.70 12.57
C LEU A 383 -3.45 -1.73 12.69
N LYS A 384 -4.09 -0.61 13.07
CA LYS A 384 -5.56 -0.49 13.07
C LYS A 384 -6.16 -0.62 11.68
N ASN A 385 -5.38 -0.30 10.65
CA ASN A 385 -5.79 -0.46 9.28
C ASN A 385 -5.51 -1.90 8.80
N THR A 386 -6.52 -2.76 8.86
CA THR A 386 -6.40 -4.18 8.49
C THR A 386 -5.87 -4.35 7.06
N ALA A 387 -6.41 -3.61 6.09
CA ALA A 387 -5.99 -3.76 4.68
C ALA A 387 -4.52 -3.41 4.47
N ALA A 388 -4.08 -2.24 4.95
CA ALA A 388 -2.69 -1.80 4.85
C ALA A 388 -1.74 -2.73 5.59
N ALA A 389 -2.12 -3.14 6.81
CA ALA A 389 -1.33 -4.05 7.63
C ALA A 389 -1.14 -5.40 6.91
N PHE A 390 -2.19 -5.98 6.35
CA PHE A 390 -2.08 -7.28 5.68
C PHE A 390 -1.33 -7.25 4.37
N VAL A 391 -1.42 -6.16 3.59
CA VAL A 391 -0.54 -5.98 2.42
C VAL A 391 0.93 -6.00 2.85
N TYR A 392 1.27 -5.19 3.87
CA TYR A 392 2.62 -5.15 4.44
C TYR A 392 3.07 -6.52 4.96
N MET A 393 2.24 -7.18 5.76
CA MET A 393 2.57 -8.43 6.43
C MET A 393 2.70 -9.59 5.43
N THR A 394 1.84 -9.64 4.41
CA THR A 394 1.89 -10.67 3.36
C THR A 394 3.17 -10.55 2.55
N LEU A 395 3.52 -9.34 2.10
CA LEU A 395 4.79 -9.09 1.39
C LEU A 395 6.00 -9.43 2.25
N SER A 396 6.00 -8.98 3.50
CA SER A 396 7.11 -9.20 4.41
C SER A 396 7.29 -10.69 4.73
N LYS A 397 6.20 -11.43 4.95
CA LYS A 397 6.25 -12.89 5.12
C LYS A 397 6.75 -13.59 3.85
N LEU A 398 6.31 -13.15 2.67
CA LEU A 398 6.71 -13.73 1.39
C LEU A 398 8.20 -13.57 1.14
N VAL A 399 8.70 -12.35 1.30
CA VAL A 399 10.13 -12.08 1.13
C VAL A 399 10.95 -12.84 2.16
N HIS A 400 10.49 -12.92 3.41
CA HIS A 400 11.19 -13.71 4.42
C HIS A 400 11.27 -15.20 4.04
N ALA A 401 10.15 -15.79 3.59
CA ALA A 401 10.12 -17.17 3.13
C ALA A 401 11.02 -17.38 1.89
N ASP A 402 10.98 -16.48 0.91
CA ASP A 402 11.82 -16.57 -0.29
C ASP A 402 13.31 -16.49 0.06
N MET A 403 13.69 -15.61 0.99
CA MET A 403 15.08 -15.50 1.46
C MET A 403 15.55 -16.78 2.16
N GLN A 404 14.69 -17.44 2.94
CA GLN A 404 15.04 -18.73 3.54
C GLN A 404 15.31 -19.79 2.46
N LEU A 405 14.48 -19.85 1.40
CA LEU A 405 14.70 -20.75 0.26
C LEU A 405 16.01 -20.52 -0.47
N GLN A 406 16.46 -19.27 -0.56
CA GLN A 406 17.72 -18.93 -1.21
C GLN A 406 18.95 -19.33 -0.36
N ASN A 407 18.79 -19.41 0.96
CA ASN A 407 19.89 -19.70 1.89
C ASN A 407 20.00 -21.18 2.28
N GLU A 408 18.93 -21.96 2.13
CA GLU A 408 18.87 -23.37 2.52
C GLU A 408 18.59 -24.29 1.32
N GLU A 409 19.62 -25.00 0.88
CA GLU A 409 19.51 -25.95 -0.23
C GLU A 409 18.46 -27.04 0.05
N GLY A 410 17.57 -27.28 -0.91
CA GLY A 410 16.54 -28.31 -0.84
C GLY A 410 15.30 -27.94 -0.01
N MET A 411 15.23 -26.74 0.57
CA MET A 411 14.03 -26.26 1.24
C MET A 411 12.90 -26.01 0.23
N LEU A 412 11.69 -26.47 0.56
CA LEU A 412 10.48 -26.22 -0.23
C LEU A 412 9.76 -24.96 0.25
N PHE A 413 9.06 -24.27 -0.65
CA PHE A 413 8.33 -23.03 -0.32
C PHE A 413 7.36 -23.24 0.83
N HIS A 414 6.56 -24.32 0.80
CA HIS A 414 5.66 -24.67 1.91
C HIS A 414 6.37 -24.68 3.27
N THR A 415 7.55 -25.29 3.34
CA THR A 415 8.31 -25.40 4.59
C THR A 415 8.74 -24.02 5.08
N ALA A 416 9.35 -23.20 4.22
CA ALA A 416 9.75 -21.83 4.56
C ALA A 416 8.55 -20.96 4.99
N TRP A 417 7.45 -21.07 4.25
CA TRP A 417 6.23 -20.29 4.49
C TRP A 417 5.56 -20.61 5.84
N HIS A 418 5.58 -21.88 6.26
CA HIS A 418 5.04 -22.32 7.54
C HIS A 418 6.03 -22.18 8.71
N GLN A 419 7.33 -22.33 8.48
CA GLN A 419 8.36 -22.16 9.53
C GLN A 419 8.58 -20.70 9.92
N ALA A 420 8.27 -19.76 9.03
CA ALA A 420 8.37 -18.35 9.33
C ALA A 420 7.32 -17.92 10.39
N ASP A 421 7.72 -17.76 11.66
CA ASP A 421 7.00 -16.99 12.71
C ASP A 421 7.09 -15.47 12.44
N TYR A 422 6.99 -15.12 11.15
CA TYR A 422 7.05 -13.78 10.64
C TYR A 422 5.68 -13.43 10.03
N PRO A 423 5.12 -12.24 10.31
CA PRO A 423 5.70 -11.19 11.17
C PRO A 423 5.51 -11.49 12.65
N ALA A 424 6.58 -11.31 13.44
CA ALA A 424 6.62 -11.67 14.85
C ALA A 424 5.57 -10.96 15.73
N PHE A 425 5.06 -9.80 15.29
CA PHE A 425 4.10 -8.98 16.02
C PHE A 425 2.63 -9.35 15.79
N LEU A 426 2.33 -10.28 14.87
CA LEU A 426 0.97 -10.78 14.64
C LEU A 426 0.77 -12.11 15.39
N GLU A 427 -0.40 -12.30 16.00
CA GLU A 427 -0.77 -13.58 16.56
C GLU A 427 -1.46 -14.46 15.52
N PHE A 428 -0.73 -15.44 15.00
CA PHE A 428 -1.26 -16.40 14.03
C PHE A 428 -0.68 -17.79 14.27
N ARG A 429 -1.35 -18.80 13.72
CA ARG A 429 -0.96 -20.20 13.77
C ARG A 429 -1.31 -20.86 12.46
N THR A 430 -0.51 -21.83 12.06
CA THR A 430 -0.78 -22.66 10.90
C THR A 430 -2.11 -23.40 11.12
N ASP A 431 -2.92 -23.51 10.07
CA ASP A 431 -4.17 -24.25 10.12
C ASP A 431 -4.40 -24.89 8.76
N GLY A 432 -4.55 -26.20 8.69
CA GLY A 432 -4.58 -26.91 7.40
C GLY A 432 -3.29 -26.81 6.58
N VAL A 433 -3.40 -27.10 5.29
CA VAL A 433 -2.23 -27.32 4.40
C VAL A 433 -1.64 -26.00 3.86
N ALA A 434 -2.45 -25.00 3.57
CA ALA A 434 -1.97 -23.77 2.95
C ALA A 434 -2.68 -22.52 3.53
N ASP A 435 -3.08 -22.62 4.80
CA ASP A 435 -3.87 -21.60 5.48
C ASP A 435 -3.27 -21.24 6.84
N PHE A 436 -3.67 -20.08 7.35
CA PHE A 436 -3.30 -19.60 8.67
C PHE A 436 -4.56 -19.13 9.39
N ARG A 437 -4.63 -19.52 10.66
CA ARG A 437 -5.58 -18.95 11.60
C ARG A 437 -4.96 -17.74 12.26
N ILE A 438 -5.58 -16.58 12.08
CA ILE A 438 -5.18 -15.33 12.70
C ILE A 438 -6.09 -15.05 13.88
N ALA A 439 -5.52 -14.76 15.05
CA ALA A 439 -6.30 -14.40 16.21
C ALA A 439 -7.01 -13.04 16.00
N MET A 440 -8.22 -12.92 16.52
CA MET A 440 -9.08 -11.75 16.34
C MET A 440 -9.68 -11.33 17.66
N ASP A 441 -9.78 -10.03 17.87
CA ASP A 441 -10.43 -9.39 19.00
C ASP A 441 -11.56 -8.47 18.53
N ALA A 442 -12.59 -8.31 19.36
CA ALA A 442 -13.74 -7.44 19.09
C ALA A 442 -13.76 -6.23 20.05
N PHE A 443 -13.79 -5.04 19.46
CA PHE A 443 -13.75 -3.78 20.18
C PHE A 443 -15.02 -2.98 19.93
N ASN A 444 -15.43 -2.17 20.90
CA ASN A 444 -16.36 -1.09 20.63
C ASN A 444 -15.60 0.13 20.11
N TYR A 445 -16.27 0.96 19.32
CA TYR A 445 -15.71 2.24 18.96
C TYR A 445 -15.45 3.09 20.22
N GLY A 446 -14.26 3.69 20.29
CA GLY A 446 -13.81 4.45 21.45
C GLY A 446 -13.25 3.63 22.61
N GLU A 447 -13.27 2.29 22.56
CA GLU A 447 -12.44 1.48 23.46
C GLU A 447 -10.97 1.73 23.10
N ASP A 448 -10.13 1.88 24.13
CA ASP A 448 -8.71 2.02 23.95
C ASP A 448 -8.11 0.65 23.63
N ILE A 449 -7.95 0.41 22.33
CA ILE A 449 -7.55 -0.87 21.71
C ILE A 449 -6.16 -1.33 22.19
N TYR A 450 -5.41 -0.45 22.87
CA TYR A 450 -4.00 -0.64 23.22
C TYR A 450 -3.64 -0.14 24.63
N GLN A 451 -4.55 -0.19 25.61
CA GLN A 451 -4.08 -0.11 26.99
C GLN A 451 -3.15 -1.29 27.26
N GLU A 452 -1.93 -0.97 27.72
CA GLU A 452 -0.91 -1.94 28.13
C GLU A 452 -1.57 -3.04 28.98
N GLN A 453 -1.58 -4.27 28.45
CA GLN A 453 -1.90 -5.46 29.23
C GLN A 453 -0.75 -5.79 30.18
#